data_AF-A0A7S2XVE7-F1
#
_entry.id   AF-A0A7S2XVE7-F1
#
_cell.length_a   1.000
_cell.length_b   1.000
_cell.length_c   1.000
_cell.angle_alpha   90.00
_cell.angle_beta   90.00
_cell.angle_gamma   90.00
#
_symmetry.space_group_name_H-M   'P 1'
#
loop_
_entity.id
_entity.type
_entity.pdbx_description
1 polymer ?
#
loop_
_entity_poly.entity_id
_entity_poly.type
_entity_poly.pdbx_seq_one_letter_code
_entity_poly.pdbx_strand_id
1 'polypeptide(L)'
;AAVAALAGAVGSLDLVPGPRDPSNLTLPQQPLHPCLLPLAANYSSLRCVTNPYEAEVGGRLFLGHSGQPVLDISRFTHLGQDDGKSASQRTLDIMEETLKWAHLAPTAPDTLACYPFFQEDPFILKRCPDVYFASASAKQGGGLQGGGEGASRPQHVETRLFRGPQGQVIRLISLPSFAVTGECALVNLANLDCLPLECCLQLSA
;
A
#
# COMPACT_ATOMS: atom_id res chain seq x y z
N ALA A 1 -7.43 -19.47 7.58
CA ALA A 1 -6.37 -20.51 7.49
C ALA A 1 -5.02 -19.89 7.14
N ALA A 2 -4.86 -19.22 5.98
CA ALA A 2 -3.57 -18.67 5.53
C ALA A 2 -2.91 -17.69 6.53
N VAL A 3 -3.67 -16.72 7.07
CA VAL A 3 -3.15 -15.76 8.07
C VAL A 3 -2.63 -16.46 9.33
N ALA A 4 -3.31 -17.52 9.79
CA ALA A 4 -2.87 -18.29 10.96
C ALA A 4 -1.58 -19.08 10.67
N ALA A 5 -1.45 -19.67 9.47
CA ALA A 5 -0.24 -20.37 9.05
C ALA A 5 0.97 -19.41 8.99
N LEU A 6 0.78 -18.21 8.44
CA LEU A 6 1.81 -17.17 8.43
C LEU A 6 2.15 -16.73 9.85
N ALA A 7 1.15 -16.40 10.67
CA ALA A 7 1.35 -15.98 12.06
C ALA A 7 2.12 -17.03 12.88
N GLY A 8 1.88 -18.32 12.64
CA GLY A 8 2.62 -19.40 13.30
C GLY A 8 4.04 -19.62 12.78
N ALA A 9 4.39 -19.13 11.59
CA ALA A 9 5.68 -19.34 10.95
C ALA A 9 6.65 -18.16 11.10
N VAL A 10 6.17 -16.95 11.39
CA VAL A 10 6.98 -15.73 11.46
C VAL A 10 7.00 -15.13 12.87
N GLY A 11 8.05 -14.38 13.19
CA GLY A 11 8.19 -13.70 14.48
C GLY A 11 7.20 -12.53 14.68
N SER A 12 6.77 -11.90 13.60
CA SER A 12 5.78 -10.80 13.61
C SER A 12 5.03 -10.73 12.28
N LEU A 13 3.72 -10.53 12.34
CA LEU A 13 2.83 -10.37 11.19
C LEU A 13 1.88 -9.19 11.44
N ASP A 14 2.03 -8.13 10.67
CA ASP A 14 1.10 -7.00 10.68
C ASP A 14 0.09 -7.13 9.54
N LEU A 15 -1.19 -7.03 9.87
CA LEU A 15 -2.30 -7.11 8.93
C LEU A 15 -2.97 -5.76 8.78
N VAL A 16 -2.81 -5.16 7.59
CA VAL A 16 -3.36 -3.85 7.21
C VAL A 16 -4.69 -4.06 6.45
N PRO A 17 -5.79 -3.36 6.82
CA PRO A 17 -7.06 -3.47 6.10
C PRO A 17 -7.00 -2.77 4.74
N GLY A 18 -7.71 -3.36 3.78
CA GLY A 18 -7.99 -2.79 2.48
C GLY A 18 -9.37 -2.14 2.37
N PRO A 19 -9.67 -1.47 1.24
CA PRO A 19 -10.95 -0.80 0.99
C PRO A 19 -12.16 -1.73 0.88
N ARG A 20 -11.95 -3.03 0.70
CA ARG A 20 -13.02 -4.05 0.61
C ARG A 20 -13.09 -4.96 1.83
N ASP A 21 -12.26 -4.71 2.83
CA ASP A 21 -12.26 -5.48 4.05
C ASP A 21 -13.36 -5.00 5.00
N PRO A 22 -13.83 -5.85 5.93
CA PRO A 22 -14.84 -5.49 6.94
C PRO A 22 -14.26 -4.55 8.01
N SER A 23 -13.86 -3.36 7.60
CA SER A 23 -13.47 -2.19 8.40
C SER A 23 -14.26 -0.96 7.94
N ASN A 24 -14.04 0.20 8.53
CA ASN A 24 -14.64 1.43 8.03
C ASN A 24 -14.12 1.79 6.63
N LEU A 25 -14.99 2.45 5.85
CA LEU A 25 -14.68 2.89 4.48
C LEU A 25 -13.77 4.12 4.47
N THR A 26 -13.95 5.02 5.44
CA THR A 26 -13.21 6.28 5.54
C THR A 26 -11.75 6.04 5.93
N LEU A 27 -10.83 6.87 5.45
CA LEU A 27 -9.48 6.92 6.01
C LEU A 27 -9.45 7.77 7.30
N PRO A 28 -8.59 7.42 8.28
CA PRO A 28 -7.89 6.14 8.43
C PRO A 28 -8.86 4.96 8.70
N GLN A 29 -8.62 3.82 8.05
CA GLN A 29 -9.33 2.57 8.35
C GLN A 29 -8.79 1.96 9.65
N GLN A 30 -9.71 1.52 10.51
CA GLN A 30 -9.43 0.88 11.77
C GLN A 30 -8.95 -0.57 11.59
N PRO A 31 -8.19 -1.11 12.54
CA PRO A 31 -7.77 -2.51 12.50
C PRO A 31 -8.94 -3.49 12.37
N LEU A 32 -8.70 -4.61 11.69
CA LEU A 32 -9.67 -5.70 11.64
C LEU A 32 -9.91 -6.28 13.03
N HIS A 33 -11.18 -6.50 13.37
CA HIS A 33 -11.53 -7.05 14.67
C HIS A 33 -11.08 -8.53 14.78
N PRO A 34 -10.45 -8.96 15.89
CA PRO A 34 -9.94 -10.33 16.04
C PRO A 34 -10.98 -11.44 15.87
N CYS A 35 -12.28 -11.15 16.07
CA CYS A 35 -13.36 -12.12 15.84
C CYS A 35 -13.42 -12.62 14.39
N LEU A 36 -12.89 -11.85 13.43
CA LEU A 36 -12.81 -12.23 12.02
C LEU A 36 -11.69 -13.26 11.77
N LEU A 37 -10.76 -13.41 12.71
CA LEU A 37 -9.54 -14.20 12.60
C LEU A 37 -9.41 -15.20 13.76
N PRO A 38 -10.42 -16.03 14.06
CA PRO A 38 -10.45 -16.84 15.29
C PRO A 38 -9.28 -17.81 15.43
N LEU A 39 -8.70 -18.26 14.31
CA LEU A 39 -7.52 -19.13 14.31
C LEU A 39 -6.22 -18.34 14.49
N ALA A 40 -6.11 -17.16 13.88
CA ALA A 40 -4.88 -16.38 13.86
C ALA A 40 -4.75 -15.47 15.10
N ALA A 41 -5.87 -15.06 15.70
CA ALA A 41 -5.92 -14.21 16.89
C ALA A 41 -5.29 -14.86 18.14
N ASN A 42 -5.08 -16.19 18.13
CA ASN A 42 -4.38 -16.89 19.20
C ASN A 42 -2.85 -16.73 19.15
N TYR A 43 -2.30 -16.23 18.03
CA TYR A 43 -0.87 -16.01 17.88
C TYR A 43 -0.48 -14.60 18.31
N SER A 44 0.44 -14.48 19.27
CA SER A 44 0.97 -13.19 19.72
C SER A 44 1.79 -12.46 18.66
N SER A 45 2.19 -13.15 17.59
CA SER A 45 2.89 -12.58 16.44
C SER A 45 1.96 -11.76 15.53
N LEU A 46 0.65 -12.00 15.55
CA LEU A 46 -0.32 -11.26 14.72
C LEU A 46 -0.68 -9.91 15.35
N ARG A 47 -0.63 -8.85 14.56
CA ARG A 47 -1.15 -7.53 14.90
C ARG A 47 -2.05 -7.04 13.77
N CYS A 48 -3.31 -6.76 14.09
CA CYS A 48 -4.16 -6.01 13.18
C CYS A 48 -3.86 -4.51 13.37
N VAL A 49 -3.58 -3.80 12.29
CA VAL A 49 -3.12 -2.40 12.30
C VAL A 49 -4.01 -1.52 11.43
N THR A 50 -3.82 -0.20 11.47
CA THR A 50 -4.61 0.77 10.70
C THR A 50 -4.15 0.86 9.24
N ASN A 51 -4.97 1.49 8.40
CA ASN A 51 -4.57 1.98 7.07
C ASN A 51 -4.88 3.49 6.98
N PRO A 52 -3.90 4.39 6.78
CA PRO A 52 -2.48 4.13 6.57
C PRO A 52 -1.77 3.46 7.76
N TYR A 53 -0.63 2.83 7.48
CA TYR A 53 0.20 2.12 8.44
C TYR A 53 1.58 2.78 8.56
N GLU A 54 2.04 2.99 9.79
CA GLU A 54 3.38 3.48 10.11
C GLU A 54 4.00 2.60 11.21
N ALA A 55 5.26 2.19 11.02
CA ALA A 55 6.01 1.44 12.04
C ALA A 55 7.52 1.58 11.88
N GLU A 56 8.24 1.40 12.98
CA GLU A 56 9.70 1.29 12.97
C GLU A 56 10.11 -0.18 13.00
N VAL A 57 10.83 -0.63 11.96
CA VAL A 57 11.30 -2.01 11.81
C VAL A 57 12.81 -2.00 11.61
N GLY A 58 13.55 -2.56 12.57
CA GLY A 58 15.01 -2.59 12.52
C GLY A 58 15.66 -1.20 12.43
N GLY A 59 15.08 -0.20 13.09
CA GLY A 59 15.58 1.19 13.06
C GLY A 59 15.24 1.97 11.79
N ARG A 60 14.35 1.44 10.93
CA ARG A 60 13.87 2.10 9.71
C ARG A 60 12.39 2.43 9.83
N LEU A 61 12.00 3.64 9.42
CA LEU A 61 10.60 4.05 9.39
C LEU A 61 9.92 3.55 8.12
N PHE A 62 8.95 2.66 8.29
CA PHE A 62 8.06 2.18 7.24
C PHE A 62 6.76 2.97 7.29
N LEU A 63 6.33 3.42 6.13
CA LEU A 63 5.03 4.05 5.91
C LEU A 63 4.36 3.37 4.72
N GLY A 64 3.07 3.12 4.79
CA GLY A 64 2.35 2.63 3.63
C GLY A 64 0.85 2.61 3.76
N HIS A 65 0.19 2.37 2.63
CA HIS A 65 -1.27 2.34 2.57
C HIS A 65 -1.78 1.35 1.51
N SER A 66 -3.04 0.92 1.64
CA SER A 66 -3.67 -0.08 0.76
C SER A 66 -4.05 0.44 -0.64
N GLY A 67 -3.58 1.63 -1.03
CA GLY A 67 -3.61 2.14 -2.41
C GLY A 67 -4.73 3.12 -2.71
N GLN A 68 -5.66 3.36 -1.79
CA GLN A 68 -6.77 4.28 -2.01
C GLN A 68 -6.33 5.71 -2.36
N PRO A 69 -5.36 6.33 -1.67
CA PRO A 69 -4.92 7.70 -2.00
C PRO A 69 -4.33 7.80 -3.41
N VAL A 70 -3.46 6.86 -3.79
CA VAL A 70 -2.86 6.82 -5.13
C VAL A 70 -3.94 6.69 -6.21
N LEU A 71 -4.88 5.77 -6.01
CA LEU A 71 -5.95 5.56 -6.99
C LEU A 71 -6.82 6.80 -7.14
N ASP A 72 -7.15 7.46 -6.03
CA ASP A 72 -8.00 8.64 -6.08
C ASP A 72 -7.30 9.81 -6.79
N ILE A 73 -6.03 10.08 -6.47
CA ILE A 73 -5.20 11.08 -7.17
C ILE A 73 -5.11 10.77 -8.67
N SER A 74 -4.97 9.49 -9.04
CA SER A 74 -4.88 9.09 -10.46
C SER A 74 -6.15 9.44 -11.26
N ARG A 75 -7.33 9.45 -10.63
CA ARG A 75 -8.59 9.76 -11.32
C ARG A 75 -8.73 11.22 -11.71
N PHE A 76 -8.05 12.11 -11.00
CA PHE A 76 -8.24 13.57 -11.14
C PHE A 76 -6.98 14.31 -11.59
N THR A 77 -5.89 13.59 -11.87
CA THR A 77 -4.62 14.20 -12.30
C THR A 77 -4.09 13.56 -13.57
N HIS A 78 -3.21 14.29 -14.26
CA HIS A 78 -2.51 13.77 -15.43
C HIS A 78 -1.62 12.55 -15.10
N LEU A 79 -1.26 12.35 -13.83
CA LEU A 79 -0.47 11.22 -13.34
C LEU A 79 -1.18 9.87 -13.51
N GLY A 80 -2.52 9.86 -13.63
CA GLY A 80 -3.29 8.66 -13.90
C GLY A 80 -3.63 8.39 -15.36
N GLN A 81 -3.24 9.30 -16.28
CA GLN A 81 -3.51 9.12 -17.71
C GLN A 81 -2.69 7.96 -18.28
N ASP A 82 -3.16 7.38 -19.39
CA ASP A 82 -2.43 6.34 -20.11
C ASP A 82 -1.29 6.98 -20.93
N ASP A 83 -0.14 7.09 -20.30
CA ASP A 83 1.13 7.54 -20.87
C ASP A 83 2.01 6.35 -21.32
N GLY A 84 1.43 5.14 -21.41
CA GLY A 84 2.16 3.92 -21.72
C GLY A 84 2.97 3.36 -20.55
N LYS A 85 2.83 3.86 -19.31
CA LYS A 85 3.45 3.26 -18.12
C LYS A 85 2.63 2.09 -17.57
N SER A 86 3.26 1.23 -16.75
CA SER A 86 2.52 0.23 -15.96
C SER A 86 1.76 0.91 -14.82
N ALA A 87 0.72 0.26 -14.28
CA ALA A 87 0.01 0.79 -13.11
C ALA A 87 0.94 0.93 -11.89
N SER A 88 1.91 0.03 -11.76
CA SER A 88 2.93 0.09 -10.72
C SER A 88 3.85 1.31 -10.86
N GLN A 89 4.25 1.65 -12.10
CA GLN A 89 5.05 2.85 -12.36
C GLN A 89 4.27 4.14 -12.08
N ARG A 90 2.99 4.21 -12.49
CA ARG A 90 2.12 5.35 -12.12
C ARG A 90 1.94 5.49 -10.61
N THR A 91 1.84 4.36 -9.90
CA THR A 91 1.78 4.35 -8.43
C THR A 91 3.03 4.98 -7.83
N LEU A 92 4.23 4.62 -8.32
CA LEU A 92 5.48 5.23 -7.88
C LEU A 92 5.55 6.74 -8.18
N ASP A 93 5.11 7.15 -9.37
CA ASP A 93 5.10 8.57 -9.75
C ASP A 93 4.19 9.39 -8.82
N ILE A 94 3.00 8.88 -8.50
CA ILE A 94 2.09 9.53 -7.54
C ILE A 94 2.68 9.53 -6.13
N MET A 95 3.30 8.44 -5.70
CA MET A 95 3.94 8.37 -4.37
C MET A 95 5.06 9.41 -4.23
N GLU A 96 5.87 9.63 -5.26
CA GLU A 96 6.87 10.71 -5.26
C GLU A 96 6.22 12.08 -5.06
N GLU A 97 5.12 12.34 -5.76
CA GLU A 97 4.40 13.60 -5.61
C GLU A 97 3.81 13.77 -4.21
N THR A 98 3.21 12.72 -3.63
CA THR A 98 2.72 12.77 -2.24
C THR A 98 3.81 13.08 -1.21
N LEU A 99 5.05 12.62 -1.46
CA LEU A 99 6.21 12.97 -0.64
C LEU A 99 6.63 14.44 -0.82
N LYS A 100 6.63 14.95 -2.05
CA LYS A 100 6.93 16.37 -2.34
C LYS A 100 5.89 17.30 -1.71
N TRP A 101 4.63 16.89 -1.71
CA TRP A 101 3.53 17.64 -1.09
C TRP A 101 3.48 17.47 0.43
N ALA A 102 4.29 16.56 0.99
CA ALA A 102 4.27 16.17 2.40
C ALA A 102 2.85 15.76 2.87
N HIS A 103 2.08 15.10 2.01
CA HIS A 103 0.67 14.76 2.28
C HIS A 103 0.26 13.45 1.60
N LEU A 104 -0.17 12.45 2.39
CA LEU A 104 -0.53 11.11 1.90
C LEU A 104 -1.78 11.11 1.02
N ALA A 105 -2.79 11.90 1.38
CA ALA A 105 -4.11 11.87 0.76
C ALA A 105 -4.64 13.30 0.53
N PRO A 106 -4.02 14.09 -0.35
CA PRO A 106 -4.38 15.51 -0.55
C PRO A 106 -5.80 15.71 -1.13
N THR A 107 -6.41 14.64 -1.63
CA THR A 107 -7.78 14.65 -2.18
C THR A 107 -8.84 14.32 -1.13
N ALA A 108 -8.44 14.04 0.11
CA ALA A 108 -9.35 13.90 1.24
C ALA A 108 -9.62 15.27 1.89
N PRO A 109 -10.86 15.59 2.31
CA PRO A 109 -12.07 14.76 2.26
C PRO A 109 -12.85 14.81 0.93
N ASP A 110 -12.47 15.67 -0.02
CA ASP A 110 -13.32 16.07 -1.15
C ASP A 110 -13.73 14.92 -2.08
N THR A 111 -12.77 14.07 -2.47
CA THR A 111 -13.03 12.90 -3.34
C THR A 111 -12.68 11.58 -2.67
N LEU A 112 -11.75 11.60 -1.71
CA LEU A 112 -11.43 10.45 -0.86
C LEU A 112 -12.05 10.63 0.53
N ALA A 113 -13.01 9.75 0.86
CA ALA A 113 -13.70 9.82 2.14
C ALA A 113 -12.72 9.64 3.32
N CYS A 114 -12.70 10.61 4.23
CA CYS A 114 -11.94 10.53 5.48
C CYS A 114 -12.80 10.91 6.69
N TYR A 115 -12.33 10.52 7.87
CA TYR A 115 -12.93 10.95 9.12
C TYR A 115 -12.67 12.45 9.35
N PRO A 116 -13.66 13.24 9.79
CA PRO A 116 -13.49 14.67 10.00
C PRO A 116 -12.66 14.96 11.26
N PHE A 117 -11.34 15.06 11.11
CA PHE A 117 -10.46 15.49 12.20
C PHE A 117 -10.54 17.00 12.40
N PHE A 118 -10.68 17.45 13.65
CA PHE A 118 -10.86 18.86 13.98
C PHE A 118 -9.56 19.58 14.36
N GLN A 119 -8.57 18.85 14.87
CA GLN A 119 -7.37 19.45 15.47
C GLN A 119 -6.15 19.35 14.55
N GLU A 120 -5.91 18.17 14.01
CA GLU A 120 -4.76 17.87 13.16
C GLU A 120 -5.19 16.98 12.00
N ASP A 121 -4.60 17.20 10.83
CA ASP A 121 -4.77 16.31 9.70
C ASP A 121 -3.80 15.12 9.83
N PRO A 122 -4.30 13.87 9.91
CA PRO A 122 -3.46 12.68 10.06
C PRO A 122 -2.66 12.33 8.80
N PHE A 123 -2.96 12.93 7.64
CA PHE A 123 -2.31 12.61 6.38
C PHE A 123 -1.09 13.49 6.09
N ILE A 124 -0.84 14.52 6.90
CA ILE A 124 0.37 15.34 6.82
C ILE A 124 1.58 14.51 7.27
N LEU A 125 2.60 14.45 6.42
CA LEU A 125 3.85 13.76 6.70
C LEU A 125 4.72 14.59 7.65
N LYS A 126 4.72 14.22 8.93
CA LYS A 126 5.55 14.87 9.96
C LYS A 126 7.04 14.49 9.85
N ARG A 127 7.32 13.31 9.30
CA ARG A 127 8.66 12.74 9.13
C ARG A 127 8.79 12.12 7.75
N CYS A 128 10.01 12.12 7.24
CA CYS A 128 10.36 11.42 6.01
C CYS A 128 10.56 9.93 6.31
N PRO A 129 9.83 9.00 5.68
CA PRO A 129 10.03 7.56 5.89
C PRO A 129 11.30 7.06 5.20
N ASP A 130 11.90 5.98 5.70
CA ASP A 130 12.97 5.26 5.01
C ASP A 130 12.40 4.37 3.88
N VAL A 131 11.22 3.79 4.11
CA VAL A 131 10.49 2.95 3.16
C VAL A 131 9.06 3.44 3.05
N TYR A 132 8.62 3.77 1.84
CA TYR A 132 7.24 4.13 1.54
C TYR A 132 6.66 3.13 0.55
N PHE A 133 5.56 2.45 0.91
CA PHE A 133 4.95 1.42 0.07
C PHE A 133 3.45 1.65 -0.15
N ALA A 134 2.96 1.28 -1.33
CA ALA A 134 1.55 1.34 -1.66
C ALA A 134 1.12 0.14 -2.50
N SER A 135 -0.13 -0.28 -2.36
CA SER A 135 -0.72 -1.23 -3.31
C SER A 135 -1.08 -0.53 -4.63
N ALA A 136 -0.57 -1.06 -5.74
CA ALA A 136 -0.96 -0.70 -7.09
C ALA A 136 -2.18 -1.53 -7.51
N SER A 137 -3.37 -1.17 -7.02
CA SER A 137 -4.60 -1.83 -7.46
C SER A 137 -5.23 -1.07 -8.64
N ALA A 138 -5.12 -1.61 -9.85
CA ALA A 138 -5.76 -1.00 -11.04
C ALA A 138 -7.29 -1.12 -11.09
N LYS A 139 -7.92 -1.87 -10.17
CA LYS A 139 -9.37 -2.10 -10.18
C LYS A 139 -10.01 -1.93 -8.81
N GLN A 140 -10.38 -0.70 -8.47
CA GLN A 140 -11.53 -0.45 -7.59
C GLN A 140 -12.71 -0.07 -8.48
N GLY A 141 -13.54 -1.04 -8.86
CA GLY A 141 -14.69 -0.79 -9.72
C GLY A 141 -15.46 -2.06 -10.02
N GLY A 142 -16.27 -2.51 -9.06
CA GLY A 142 -17.45 -3.31 -9.36
C GLY A 142 -18.59 -2.33 -9.66
N GLY A 143 -18.81 -2.03 -10.95
CA GLY A 143 -20.01 -1.35 -11.43
C GLY A 143 -19.88 0.17 -11.70
N LEU A 144 -19.67 0.49 -12.98
CA LEU A 144 -20.41 1.43 -13.85
C LEU A 144 -19.49 2.29 -14.73
N GLN A 145 -19.40 1.83 -15.98
CA GLN A 145 -19.29 2.57 -17.24
C GLN A 145 -18.22 3.66 -17.41
N GLY A 146 -17.32 3.39 -18.36
CA GLY A 146 -16.92 4.40 -19.34
C GLY A 146 -15.42 4.57 -19.52
N GLY A 147 -14.80 3.73 -20.37
CA GLY A 147 -13.52 4.08 -21.00
C GLY A 147 -12.49 2.95 -21.05
N GLY A 148 -12.41 2.27 -22.19
CA GLY A 148 -11.19 1.66 -22.70
C GLY A 148 -10.74 0.35 -22.06
N GLU A 149 -11.04 -0.76 -22.75
CA GLU A 149 -10.26 -1.99 -22.70
C GLU A 149 -8.85 -1.74 -23.28
N GLY A 150 -8.03 -0.96 -22.59
CA GLY A 150 -6.59 -0.92 -22.82
C GLY A 150 -5.99 -2.13 -22.11
N ALA A 151 -5.33 -3.02 -22.85
CA ALA A 151 -4.62 -4.18 -22.31
C ALA A 151 -3.76 -3.76 -21.11
N SER A 152 -4.24 -4.01 -19.88
CA SER A 152 -3.52 -3.62 -18.68
C SER A 152 -2.23 -4.43 -18.65
N ARG A 153 -1.11 -3.77 -18.92
CA ARG A 153 0.22 -4.38 -18.83
C ARG A 153 0.35 -5.11 -17.49
N PRO A 154 1.04 -6.27 -17.47
CA PRO A 154 1.21 -7.03 -16.25
C PRO A 154 1.83 -6.13 -15.17
N GLN A 155 1.22 -6.16 -14.00
CA GLN A 155 1.67 -5.39 -12.86
C GLN A 155 2.75 -6.21 -12.19
N HIS A 156 3.91 -5.63 -12.00
CA HIS A 156 4.98 -6.25 -11.24
C HIS A 156 5.29 -5.40 -10.02
N VAL A 157 6.00 -5.99 -9.06
CA VAL A 157 6.63 -5.22 -7.98
C VAL A 157 7.62 -4.26 -8.63
N GLU A 158 7.33 -2.97 -8.52
CA GLU A 158 8.19 -1.90 -9.01
C GLU A 158 8.73 -1.13 -7.83
N THR A 159 9.99 -0.72 -7.92
CA THR A 159 10.66 0.01 -6.85
C THR A 159 11.53 1.12 -7.40
N ARG A 160 11.65 2.21 -6.63
CA ARG A 160 12.47 3.36 -6.99
C ARG A 160 13.11 3.96 -5.75
N LEU A 161 14.33 4.44 -5.89
CA LEU A 161 15.00 5.21 -4.84
C LEU A 161 14.73 6.70 -5.06
N PHE A 162 14.04 7.32 -4.13
CA PHE A 162 13.79 8.76 -4.14
C PHE A 162 14.80 9.47 -3.24
N ARG A 163 15.30 10.62 -3.70
CA ARG A 163 16.22 11.48 -2.94
C ARG A 163 15.56 12.82 -2.64
N GLY A 164 15.41 13.12 -1.36
CA GLY A 164 14.88 14.39 -0.89
C GLY A 164 15.92 15.51 -1.01
N PRO A 165 15.47 16.78 -0.94
CA PRO A 165 16.33 17.96 -1.10
C PRO A 165 17.38 18.11 0.02
N GLN A 166 17.16 17.53 1.20
CA GLN A 166 18.11 17.55 2.32
C GLN A 166 18.95 16.27 2.39
N GLY A 167 19.03 15.52 1.28
CA GLY A 167 19.79 14.28 1.22
C GLY A 167 19.08 13.07 1.84
N GLN A 168 17.78 13.19 2.16
CA GLN A 168 16.99 12.04 2.59
C GLN A 168 16.95 10.99 1.48
N VAL A 169 16.97 9.71 1.85
CA VAL A 169 16.89 8.59 0.91
C VAL A 169 15.70 7.73 1.29
N ILE A 170 14.79 7.54 0.35
CA ILE A 170 13.54 6.82 0.56
C ILE A 170 13.42 5.72 -0.48
N ARG A 171 13.08 4.52 -0.04
CA ARG A 171 12.75 3.39 -0.92
C ARG A 171 11.25 3.39 -1.18
N LEU A 172 10.86 3.68 -2.42
CA LEU A 172 9.48 3.56 -2.89
C LEU A 172 9.22 2.14 -3.38
N ILE A 173 8.08 1.57 -2.99
CA ILE A 173 7.68 0.22 -3.37
C ILE A 173 6.21 0.21 -3.78
N SER A 174 5.96 -0.13 -5.04
CA SER A 174 4.64 -0.38 -5.57
C SER A 174 4.36 -1.88 -5.58
N LEU A 175 3.40 -2.31 -4.77
CA LEU A 175 3.02 -3.72 -4.61
C LEU A 175 1.83 -4.06 -5.51
N PRO A 176 1.94 -5.00 -6.47
CA PRO A 176 0.81 -5.43 -7.27
C PRO A 176 -0.14 -6.31 -6.44
N SER A 177 -1.27 -6.68 -7.03
CA SER A 177 -2.15 -7.69 -6.43
C SER A 177 -1.48 -9.06 -6.45
N PHE A 178 -1.06 -9.57 -5.29
CA PHE A 178 -0.50 -10.91 -5.14
C PHE A 178 -1.42 -12.00 -5.70
N ALA A 179 -2.74 -11.83 -5.61
CA ALA A 179 -3.71 -12.79 -6.14
C ALA A 179 -3.69 -12.91 -7.68
N VAL A 180 -3.17 -11.88 -8.37
CA VAL A 180 -3.06 -11.85 -9.84
C VAL A 180 -1.65 -12.23 -10.28
N THR A 181 -0.62 -11.74 -9.58
CA THR A 181 0.77 -11.79 -10.04
C THR A 181 1.60 -12.83 -9.29
N GLY A 182 1.18 -13.24 -8.10
CA GLY A 182 2.00 -14.07 -7.21
C GLY A 182 3.26 -13.36 -6.70
N GLU A 183 3.36 -12.03 -6.86
CA GLU A 183 4.58 -11.30 -6.52
C GLU A 183 4.49 -10.56 -5.18
N CYS A 184 5.58 -10.62 -4.40
CA CYS A 184 5.78 -9.84 -3.19
C CYS A 184 7.17 -9.18 -3.19
N ALA A 185 7.43 -8.28 -2.24
CA ALA A 185 8.69 -7.56 -2.12
C ALA A 185 9.44 -7.95 -0.85
N LEU A 186 10.74 -8.21 -0.97
CA LEU A 186 11.65 -8.40 0.16
C LEU A 186 12.58 -7.20 0.28
N VAL A 187 12.58 -6.56 1.44
CA VAL A 187 13.39 -5.35 1.68
C VAL A 187 14.54 -5.66 2.64
N ASN A 188 15.77 -5.35 2.22
CA ASN A 188 16.94 -5.43 3.08
C ASN A 188 17.06 -4.15 3.92
N LEU A 189 16.96 -4.28 5.24
CA LEU A 189 16.97 -3.14 6.17
C LEU A 189 18.33 -2.43 6.27
N ALA A 190 19.43 -3.10 5.91
CA ALA A 190 20.77 -2.53 6.01
C ALA A 190 21.03 -1.48 4.91
N ASN A 191 20.58 -1.76 3.68
CA ASN A 191 20.88 -0.94 2.50
C ASN A 191 19.64 -0.44 1.74
N LEU A 192 18.43 -0.78 2.21
CA LEU A 192 17.15 -0.48 1.58
C LEU A 192 16.98 -1.07 0.17
N ASP A 193 17.74 -2.11 -0.20
CA ASP A 193 17.51 -2.84 -1.45
C ASP A 193 16.22 -3.63 -1.39
N CYS A 194 15.47 -3.62 -2.48
CA CYS A 194 14.19 -4.29 -2.60
C CYS A 194 14.26 -5.32 -3.73
N LEU A 195 14.03 -6.59 -3.38
CA LEU A 195 14.01 -7.72 -4.31
C LEU A 195 12.55 -8.16 -4.54
N PRO A 196 12.05 -8.09 -5.78
CA PRO A 196 10.81 -8.76 -6.18
C PRO A 196 10.95 -10.29 -6.04
N LEU A 197 9.97 -10.93 -5.42
CA LEU A 197 9.86 -12.39 -5.31
C LEU A 197 8.59 -12.84 -6.01
N GLU A 198 8.73 -13.76 -6.96
CA GLU A 198 7.61 -14.39 -7.67
C GLU A 198 7.32 -15.77 -7.06
N CYS A 199 6.10 -15.96 -6.57
CA CYS A 199 5.63 -17.22 -6.01
C CYS A 199 4.86 -18.01 -7.07
N CYS A 200 5.57 -18.79 -7.89
CA CYS A 200 4.96 -19.74 -8.80
C CYS A 200 4.41 -20.96 -8.04
N LEU A 201 3.12 -20.94 -7.71
CA LEU A 201 2.42 -22.11 -7.20
C LEU A 201 2.16 -23.10 -8.35
N GLN A 202 3.08 -24.04 -8.55
CA GLN A 202 2.76 -25.25 -9.30
C GLN A 202 1.90 -26.16 -8.42
N LEU A 203 0.58 -25.98 -8.48
CA LEU A 203 -0.35 -26.96 -7.92
C LEU A 203 -0.29 -28.20 -8.82
N SER A 204 0.48 -29.21 -8.42
CA SER A 204 0.36 -30.55 -8.97
C SER A 204 -1.04 -31.06 -8.66
N ALA A 205 -1.84 -31.30 -9.71
CA ALA A 205 -3.19 -31.87 -9.63
C ALA A 205 -3.17 -33.29 -9.06
#